data_AF-A0AAE1BTW8-F1
#
_entry.id   AF-A0AAE1BTW8-F1
#
_cell.length_a   1.000
_cell.length_b   1.000
_cell.length_c   1.000
_cell.angle_alpha   90.00
_cell.angle_beta   90.00
_cell.angle_gamma   90.00
#
_symmetry.space_group_name_H-M   'P 1'
#
loop_
_entity.id
_entity.type
_entity.pdbx_description
1 polymer ?
#
loop_
_entity_poly.entity_id
_entity_poly.type
_entity_poly.pdbx_seq_one_letter_code
_entity_poly.pdbx_strand_id
1 'polypeptide(L)'
;MFSTAAPYTIITFPFLFAIMFGDFGHGIIITLFGAWMVLNEKSLLAKKTDNEFWNILFGGRYIILLMGVFSMYTGLIYNDIFSKSINIFGSSWHPAFNDSVLMSKELTLDPGNKSHYDQYPYPFGLDPMWQIATNKINFNNSYKMKISIIFGVFHMLFGVFLSMWNHRFFNRPMDIYCEFIPQLLFMCCLFLYLVSLVFLKWTWYGAGGNPTVSPSCAPSILNTFIYMVLVKPYEEPGPECSEYMFAGQFTLQRFFLIVALLCVPWMLCARPLLLHCMHKQRTKKTHQNNQNQD
;
A
#
# COMPACT_ATOMS: atom_id res chain seq x y z
N MET A 1 -24.50 -12.00 5.98
CA MET A 1 -23.77 -10.83 6.53
C MET A 1 -22.48 -10.53 5.77
N PHE A 2 -21.71 -11.52 5.31
CA PHE A 2 -20.46 -11.31 4.56
C PHE A 2 -20.60 -11.05 3.03
N SER A 3 -21.82 -10.91 2.50
CA SER A 3 -22.05 -10.89 1.05
C SER A 3 -22.03 -9.50 0.41
N THR A 4 -21.95 -8.42 1.18
CA THR A 4 -21.96 -7.05 0.66
C THR A 4 -20.60 -6.39 0.91
N ALA A 5 -20.16 -5.54 -0.04
CA ALA A 5 -18.91 -4.77 0.11
C ALA A 5 -19.04 -3.62 1.12
N ALA A 6 -20.28 -3.19 1.39
CA ALA A 6 -20.63 -2.08 2.27
C ALA A 6 -19.93 -2.08 3.65
N PRO A 7 -19.93 -3.15 4.47
CA PRO A 7 -19.25 -3.17 5.77
C PRO A 7 -17.77 -2.81 5.70
N TYR A 8 -17.08 -3.21 4.64
CA TYR A 8 -15.65 -2.93 4.47
C TYR A 8 -15.45 -1.49 3.96
N THR A 9 -16.24 -1.08 2.97
CA THR A 9 -16.17 0.26 2.38
C THR A 9 -16.42 1.37 3.40
N ILE A 10 -17.28 1.15 4.40
CA ILE A 10 -17.56 2.14 5.46
C ILE A 10 -16.26 2.61 6.14
N ILE A 11 -15.27 1.74 6.31
CA ILE A 11 -13.99 2.08 6.95
C ILE A 11 -12.88 2.33 5.92
N THR A 12 -12.76 1.45 4.91
CA THR A 12 -11.62 1.52 3.98
C THR A 12 -11.67 2.73 3.07
N PHE A 13 -12.86 3.18 2.65
CA PHE A 13 -12.98 4.36 1.79
C PHE A 13 -12.53 5.65 2.50
N PRO A 14 -13.05 5.97 3.71
CA PRO A 14 -12.59 7.14 4.45
C PRO A 14 -11.10 7.08 4.83
N PHE A 15 -10.57 5.90 5.11
CA PHE A 15 -9.15 5.71 5.41
C PHE A 15 -8.26 5.97 4.19
N LEU A 16 -8.60 5.44 3.01
CA LEU A 16 -7.87 5.71 1.78
C LEU A 16 -7.94 7.18 1.37
N PHE A 17 -9.11 7.82 1.56
CA PHE A 17 -9.25 9.27 1.41
C PHE A 17 -8.28 10.03 2.33
N ALA A 18 -8.19 9.63 3.60
CA ALA A 18 -7.31 10.27 4.56
C ALA A 18 -5.82 10.16 4.21
N ILE A 19 -5.38 9.05 3.61
CA ILE A 19 -3.98 8.90 3.13
C ILE A 19 -3.67 9.92 2.03
N MET A 20 -4.64 10.20 1.15
CA MET A 20 -4.50 11.15 0.04
C MET A 20 -4.60 12.61 0.52
N PHE A 21 -5.52 12.90 1.44
CA PHE A 21 -5.78 14.27 1.91
C PHE A 21 -4.77 14.72 2.97
N GLY A 22 -4.44 13.85 3.94
CA GLY A 22 -3.20 13.90 4.73
C GLY A 22 -2.82 15.22 5.41
N ASP A 23 -3.77 16.03 5.84
CA ASP A 23 -3.53 17.30 6.55
C ASP A 23 -4.39 17.34 7.81
N PHE A 24 -3.74 17.59 8.95
CA PHE A 24 -4.43 17.62 10.23
C PHE A 24 -5.30 18.87 10.40
N GLY A 25 -4.82 20.04 9.96
CA GLY A 25 -5.54 21.31 10.07
C GLY A 25 -6.83 21.30 9.26
N HIS A 26 -6.74 20.88 8.00
CA HIS A 26 -7.92 20.71 7.16
C HIS A 26 -8.83 19.56 7.64
N GLY A 27 -8.24 18.49 8.19
CA GLY A 27 -8.98 17.39 8.81
C GLY A 27 -9.86 17.85 9.99
N ILE A 28 -9.39 18.79 10.81
CA ILE A 28 -10.19 19.40 11.89
C ILE A 28 -11.40 20.13 11.31
N ILE A 29 -11.22 20.92 10.26
CA ILE A 29 -12.33 21.68 9.64
C ILE A 29 -13.41 20.73 9.11
N ILE A 30 -13.00 19.67 8.40
CA ILE A 30 -13.92 18.66 7.87
C ILE A 30 -14.63 17.92 9.02
N THR A 31 -13.91 17.58 10.08
CA THR A 31 -14.48 16.89 11.25
C THR A 31 -15.50 17.76 11.98
N LEU A 32 -15.20 19.05 12.20
CA LEU A 32 -16.13 19.99 12.82
C LEU A 32 -17.39 20.18 11.98
N PHE A 33 -17.23 20.31 10.67
CA PHE A 33 -18.37 20.41 9.75
C PHE A 33 -19.22 19.13 9.74
N GLY A 34 -18.60 17.95 9.68
CA GLY A 34 -19.27 16.66 9.79
C GLY A 34 -20.00 16.48 11.12
N ALA A 35 -19.35 16.84 12.23
CA ALA A 35 -19.93 16.74 13.57
C ALA A 35 -21.13 17.67 13.72
N TRP A 36 -21.04 18.91 13.22
CA TRP A 36 -22.15 19.85 13.22
C TRP A 36 -23.37 19.31 12.44
N MET A 37 -23.18 18.64 11.31
CA MET A 37 -24.26 18.01 10.55
C MET A 37 -24.90 16.84 11.31
N VAL A 38 -24.09 16.03 12.00
CA VAL A 38 -24.58 14.89 12.80
C VAL A 38 -25.35 15.35 14.03
N LEU A 39 -24.87 16.37 14.75
CA LEU A 39 -25.53 16.90 15.95
C LEU A 39 -26.87 17.56 15.63
N ASN A 40 -26.96 18.28 14.51
CA ASN A 40 -28.17 19.00 14.09
C ASN A 40 -29.07 18.19 13.15
N GLU A 41 -28.91 16.86 13.07
CA GLU A 41 -29.57 16.05 12.05
C GLU A 41 -31.09 16.19 12.05
N LYS A 42 -31.73 16.28 13.23
CA LYS A 42 -33.18 16.43 13.36
C LYS A 42 -33.69 17.75 12.80
N SER A 43 -32.94 18.84 13.04
CA SER A 43 -33.30 20.18 12.57
C SER A 43 -33.09 20.30 11.05
N LEU A 44 -32.01 19.71 10.54
CA LEU A 44 -31.66 19.76 9.12
C LEU A 44 -32.56 18.85 8.27
N LEU A 45 -32.97 17.69 8.79
CA LEU A 45 -33.97 16.82 8.14
C LEU A 45 -35.33 17.49 8.02
N ALA A 46 -35.72 18.30 9.00
CA ALA A 46 -37.00 19.02 8.98
C ALA A 46 -37.00 20.17 7.95
N LYS A 47 -35.84 20.77 7.67
CA LYS A 47 -35.65 21.75 6.60
C LYS A 47 -35.42 21.05 5.26
N LYS A 48 -36.50 20.59 4.63
CA LYS A 48 -36.45 20.13 3.24
C LYS A 48 -35.81 21.20 2.37
N THR A 49 -34.70 20.85 1.73
CA THR A 49 -33.90 21.75 0.90
C THR A 49 -33.88 21.20 -0.52
N ASP A 50 -34.14 22.06 -1.51
CA ASP A 50 -34.18 21.66 -2.92
C ASP A 50 -32.78 21.57 -3.56
N ASN A 51 -31.74 21.94 -2.81
CA ASN A 51 -30.35 21.88 -3.29
C ASN A 51 -29.86 20.43 -3.31
N GLU A 52 -29.74 19.85 -4.50
CA GLU A 52 -29.26 18.48 -4.71
C GLU A 52 -27.87 18.24 -4.08
N PHE A 53 -26.95 19.20 -4.20
CA PHE A 53 -25.63 19.13 -3.57
C PHE A 53 -25.70 18.96 -2.05
N TRP A 54 -26.60 19.71 -1.40
CA TRP A 54 -26.79 19.62 0.04
C TRP A 54 -27.36 18.26 0.46
N ASN A 55 -28.31 17.74 -0.31
CA ASN A 55 -28.93 16.44 -0.04
C ASN A 55 -27.92 15.29 -0.14
N ILE A 56 -27.01 15.33 -1.12
CA ILE A 56 -25.92 14.35 -1.25
C ILE A 56 -24.96 14.45 -0.05
N LEU A 57 -24.53 15.67 0.28
CA LEU A 57 -23.60 15.93 1.38
C LEU A 57 -24.17 15.48 2.73
N PHE A 58 -25.43 15.83 3.01
CA PHE A 58 -26.12 15.46 4.24
C PHE A 58 -26.43 13.95 4.31
N GLY A 59 -26.72 13.32 3.16
CA GLY A 59 -26.82 11.86 3.04
C GLY A 59 -25.53 11.15 3.44
N GLY A 60 -24.37 11.75 3.14
CA GLY A 60 -23.04 11.26 3.49
C GLY A 60 -22.46 11.72 4.84
N ARG A 61 -23.26 12.35 5.74
CA ARG A 61 -22.75 13.00 6.97
C ARG A 61 -21.80 12.15 7.82
N TYR A 62 -22.09 10.85 8.00
CA TYR A 62 -21.22 9.96 8.78
C TYR A 62 -19.92 9.61 8.04
N ILE A 63 -19.97 9.52 6.71
CA ILE A 63 -18.78 9.29 5.88
C ILE A 63 -17.87 10.51 5.95
N ILE A 64 -18.43 11.72 5.89
CA ILE A 64 -17.68 12.99 6.02
C ILE A 64 -17.02 13.11 7.39
N LEU A 65 -17.76 12.80 8.45
CA LEU A 65 -17.21 12.78 9.81
C LEU A 65 -16.02 11.82 9.90
N LEU A 66 -16.17 10.60 9.38
CA LEU A 66 -15.13 9.57 9.43
C LEU A 66 -13.91 9.94 8.55
N MET A 67 -14.13 10.56 7.39
CA MET A 67 -13.07 11.10 6.52
C MET A 67 -12.25 12.17 7.25
N GLY A 68 -12.92 13.08 7.97
CA GLY A 68 -12.25 14.10 8.77
C GLY A 68 -11.39 13.50 9.87
N VAL A 69 -11.94 12.56 10.65
CA VAL A 69 -11.23 11.92 11.77
C VAL A 69 -10.00 11.14 11.29
N PHE A 70 -10.13 10.34 10.22
CA PHE A 70 -8.97 9.65 9.66
C PHE A 70 -7.96 10.61 9.04
N SER A 71 -8.40 11.71 8.42
CA SER A 71 -7.51 12.76 7.92
C SER A 71 -6.70 13.42 9.03
N MET A 72 -7.31 13.62 10.20
CA MET A 72 -6.58 14.11 11.37
C MET A 72 -5.49 13.10 11.78
N TYR A 73 -5.83 11.80 11.84
CA TYR A 73 -4.84 10.76 12.15
C TYR A 73 -3.68 10.74 11.15
N THR A 74 -3.96 10.71 9.84
CA THR A 74 -2.91 10.66 8.81
C THR A 74 -2.11 11.96 8.75
N GLY A 75 -2.74 13.12 8.96
CA GLY A 75 -2.06 14.41 9.05
C GLY A 75 -1.08 14.48 10.22
N LEU A 76 -1.40 13.87 11.36
CA LEU A 76 -0.47 13.73 12.48
C LEU A 76 0.70 12.79 12.15
N ILE A 77 0.44 11.67 11.46
CA ILE A 77 1.50 10.76 10.99
C ILE A 77 2.43 11.44 9.98
N TYR A 78 1.90 12.28 9.09
CA TYR A 78 2.71 13.09 8.18
C TYR A 78 3.35 14.31 8.85
N ASN A 79 2.95 14.62 10.09
CA ASN A 79 3.37 15.80 10.83
C ASN A 79 3.18 17.09 10.01
N ASP A 80 1.99 17.26 9.43
CA ASP A 80 1.62 18.42 8.61
C ASP A 80 0.31 19.05 9.09
N ILE A 81 0.42 20.32 9.51
CA ILE A 81 -0.67 21.19 9.92
C ILE A 81 -0.58 22.47 9.11
N PHE A 82 -1.48 22.66 8.15
CA PHE A 82 -1.48 23.86 7.29
C PHE A 82 -0.09 24.16 6.68
N SER A 83 0.61 23.12 6.22
CA SER A 83 1.99 23.21 5.68
C SER A 83 3.08 23.55 6.71
N LYS A 84 2.84 23.29 8.01
CA LYS A 84 3.79 23.42 9.12
C LYS A 84 3.87 22.12 9.92
N SER A 85 5.06 21.77 10.40
CA SER A 85 5.27 20.63 11.30
C SER A 85 5.24 21.04 12.76
N ILE A 86 4.79 20.14 13.64
CA ILE A 86 4.93 20.31 15.09
C ILE A 86 6.13 19.51 15.58
N ASN A 87 6.96 20.14 16.39
CA ASN A 87 8.00 19.44 17.17
C ASN A 87 7.45 19.04 18.54
N ILE A 88 6.93 17.81 18.67
CA ILE A 88 6.33 17.30 19.92
C ILE A 88 7.38 16.59 20.79
N PHE A 89 8.23 15.75 20.17
CA PHE A 89 9.15 14.86 20.90
C PHE A 89 10.62 15.28 20.84
N GLY A 90 10.95 16.37 20.12
CA GLY A 90 12.32 16.71 19.77
C GLY A 90 12.75 16.05 18.45
N SER A 91 13.32 16.83 17.54
CA SER A 91 13.92 16.32 16.29
C SER A 91 15.09 15.40 16.61
N SER A 92 15.24 14.31 15.85
CA SER A 92 16.41 13.42 15.92
C SER A 92 17.56 13.89 15.03
N TRP A 93 17.33 14.95 14.26
CA TRP A 93 18.32 15.64 13.45
C TRP A 93 18.79 16.93 14.11
N HIS A 94 20.10 17.13 14.13
CA HIS A 94 20.75 18.28 14.73
C HIS A 94 21.70 18.94 13.72
N PRO A 95 21.51 20.22 13.39
CA PRO A 95 22.50 20.95 12.61
C PRO A 95 23.73 21.26 13.48
N ALA A 96 24.91 20.73 13.10
CA ALA A 96 26.16 21.16 13.71
C ALA A 96 26.62 22.47 13.06
N PHE A 97 26.44 23.58 13.77
CA PHE A 97 26.88 24.89 13.32
C PHE A 97 28.34 25.12 13.69
N ASN A 98 29.23 25.04 12.69
CA ASN A 98 30.62 25.51 12.79
C ASN A 98 30.74 26.90 12.15
N ASP A 99 31.76 27.68 12.52
CA ASP A 99 32.01 29.03 11.96
C ASP A 99 32.12 29.04 10.42
N SER A 100 32.63 27.95 9.83
CA SER A 100 32.70 27.78 8.37
C SER A 100 31.33 27.45 7.73
N VAL A 101 30.41 26.85 8.49
CA VAL A 101 29.06 26.46 8.04
C VAL A 101 28.13 27.67 8.01
N LEU A 102 28.32 28.63 8.92
CA LEU A 102 27.58 29.90 8.95
C LEU A 102 27.77 30.76 7.70
N MET A 103 28.83 30.52 6.92
CA MET A 103 29.10 31.20 5.65
C MET A 103 28.44 30.53 4.44
N SER A 104 27.92 29.31 4.59
CA SER A 104 27.27 28.55 3.52
C SER A 104 25.76 28.75 3.50
N LYS A 105 25.17 28.90 2.31
CA LYS A 105 23.70 29.09 2.13
C LYS A 105 22.90 27.81 2.41
N GLU A 106 23.52 26.65 2.18
CA GLU A 106 22.89 25.34 2.36
C GLU A 106 23.86 24.40 3.08
N LEU A 107 23.36 23.74 4.13
CA LEU A 107 24.10 22.75 4.90
C LEU A 107 23.57 21.36 4.56
N THR A 108 24.46 20.46 4.16
CA THR A 108 24.14 19.04 4.01
C THR A 108 24.48 18.31 5.31
N LEU A 109 23.49 17.60 5.86
CA LEU A 109 23.66 16.81 7.07
C LEU A 109 24.00 15.37 6.68
N ASP A 110 25.15 14.89 7.15
CA ASP A 110 25.56 13.50 6.96
C ASP A 110 24.81 12.58 7.96
N PRO A 111 23.95 11.66 7.50
CA PRO A 111 23.26 10.70 8.37
C PRO A 111 24.20 9.69 9.06
N GLY A 112 25.43 9.53 8.58
CA GLY A 112 26.42 8.62 9.17
C GLY A 112 27.08 9.19 10.42
N ASN A 113 27.04 10.52 10.60
CA ASN A 113 27.67 11.19 11.73
C ASN A 113 26.67 11.37 12.89
N LYS A 114 27.00 10.82 14.06
CA LYS A 114 26.17 10.89 15.28
C LYS A 114 25.91 12.31 15.76
N SER A 115 26.77 13.29 15.41
CA SER A 115 26.53 14.69 15.77
C SER A 115 25.42 15.35 14.92
N HIS A 116 25.11 14.79 13.75
CA HIS A 116 24.09 15.32 12.86
C HIS A 116 22.77 14.56 12.94
N TYR A 117 22.84 13.26 13.22
CA TYR A 117 21.68 12.40 13.36
C TYR A 117 21.89 11.45 14.54
N ASP A 118 20.93 11.41 15.47
CA ASP A 118 21.01 10.60 16.69
C ASP A 118 20.97 9.07 16.43
N GLN A 119 20.85 8.66 15.16
CA GLN A 119 20.63 7.27 14.73
C GLN A 119 19.38 6.63 15.34
N TYR A 120 18.48 7.46 15.84
CA TYR A 120 17.20 7.07 16.41
C TYR A 120 16.07 7.67 15.56
N PRO A 121 15.04 6.90 15.18
CA PRO A 121 13.91 7.43 14.43
C PRO A 121 13.00 8.27 15.33
N TYR A 122 12.35 9.29 14.75
CA TYR A 122 11.37 10.11 15.46
C TYR A 122 10.23 9.22 15.99
N PRO A 123 9.83 9.34 17.28
CA PRO A 123 8.92 8.38 17.91
C PRO A 123 7.53 8.25 17.26
N PHE A 124 7.04 9.31 16.62
CA PHE A 124 5.68 9.34 16.08
C PHE A 124 5.57 10.20 14.82
N GLY A 125 5.33 9.57 13.67
CA GLY A 125 5.17 10.26 12.39
C GLY A 125 6.50 10.70 11.77
N LEU A 126 6.47 11.74 10.95
CA LEU A 126 7.65 12.29 10.29
C LEU A 126 8.37 13.31 11.17
N ASP A 127 9.70 13.27 11.14
CA ASP A 127 10.54 14.23 11.86
C ASP A 127 10.27 15.67 11.38
N PRO A 128 10.02 16.64 12.29
CA PRO A 128 9.77 18.04 11.94
C PRO A 128 10.86 18.69 11.07
N MET A 129 12.11 18.23 11.18
CA MET A 129 13.25 18.79 10.43
C MET A 129 13.05 18.66 8.91
N TRP A 130 12.30 17.67 8.44
CA TRP A 130 12.00 17.51 7.02
C TRP A 130 11.17 18.66 6.44
N GLN A 131 10.41 19.43 7.23
CA GLN A 131 9.64 20.55 6.67
C GLN A 131 10.52 21.72 6.24
N ILE A 132 11.67 21.92 6.91
CA ILE A 132 12.62 22.99 6.61
C ILE A 132 13.70 22.57 5.61
N ALA A 133 13.83 21.26 5.35
CA ALA A 133 14.82 20.73 4.43
C ALA A 133 14.51 21.06 2.96
N THR A 134 15.53 21.36 2.16
CA THR A 134 15.40 21.63 0.72
C THR A 134 15.01 20.39 -0.08
N ASN A 135 15.47 19.21 0.36
CA ASN A 135 15.23 17.92 -0.27
C ASN A 135 13.94 17.20 0.20
N LYS A 136 13.04 17.90 0.92
CA LYS A 136 11.82 17.31 1.50
C LYS A 136 10.90 16.65 0.48
N ILE A 137 10.80 17.23 -0.71
CA ILE A 137 9.92 16.74 -1.78
C ILE A 137 10.39 15.35 -2.23
N ASN A 138 11.70 15.16 -2.39
CA ASN A 138 12.26 13.88 -2.81
C ASN A 138 12.00 12.78 -1.75
N PHE A 139 12.21 13.11 -0.48
CA PHE A 139 11.95 12.20 0.64
C PHE A 139 10.45 11.84 0.73
N ASN A 140 9.57 12.84 0.78
CA ASN A 140 8.13 12.65 0.92
C ASN A 140 7.52 11.89 -0.27
N ASN A 141 7.99 12.14 -1.49
CA ASN A 141 7.51 11.42 -2.67
C ASN A 141 7.93 9.94 -2.62
N SER A 142 9.18 9.65 -2.26
CA SER A 142 9.64 8.27 -2.11
C SER A 142 8.88 7.53 -1.01
N TYR A 143 8.62 8.20 0.12
CA TYR A 143 7.85 7.67 1.23
C TYR A 143 6.39 7.37 0.82
N LYS A 144 5.68 8.36 0.28
CA LYS A 144 4.26 8.22 -0.13
C LYS A 144 4.07 7.18 -1.23
N MET A 145 5.01 7.06 -2.16
CA MET A 145 4.96 6.02 -3.20
C MET A 145 5.04 4.62 -2.58
N LYS A 146 6.02 4.38 -1.69
CA LYS A 146 6.21 3.06 -1.05
C LYS A 146 5.04 2.68 -0.15
N ILE A 147 4.55 3.62 0.67
CA ILE A 147 3.38 3.40 1.52
C ILE A 147 2.13 3.10 0.68
N SER A 148 1.92 3.81 -0.43
CA SER A 148 0.81 3.54 -1.36
C SER A 148 0.86 2.12 -1.93
N ILE A 149 2.05 1.61 -2.29
CA ILE A 149 2.22 0.23 -2.76
C ILE A 149 1.87 -0.76 -1.65
N ILE A 150 2.35 -0.55 -0.42
CA ILE A 150 2.08 -1.43 0.73
C ILE A 150 0.57 -1.52 0.98
N PHE A 151 -0.12 -0.39 1.16
CA PHE A 151 -1.56 -0.38 1.39
C PHE A 151 -2.34 -0.98 0.21
N GLY A 152 -1.93 -0.68 -1.02
CA GLY A 152 -2.56 -1.23 -2.22
C GLY A 152 -2.50 -2.76 -2.28
N VAL A 153 -1.33 -3.35 -2.01
CA VAL A 153 -1.16 -4.81 -2.03
C VAL A 153 -1.98 -5.49 -0.93
N PHE A 154 -1.96 -4.95 0.30
CA PHE A 154 -2.79 -5.50 1.39
C PHE A 154 -4.29 -5.36 1.11
N HIS A 155 -4.74 -4.24 0.54
CA HIS A 155 -6.15 -4.03 0.18
C HIS A 155 -6.60 -4.98 -0.93
N MET A 156 -5.78 -5.20 -1.96
CA MET A 156 -6.07 -6.19 -3.01
C MET A 156 -6.08 -7.62 -2.46
N LEU A 157 -5.11 -7.98 -1.61
CA LEU A 157 -5.02 -9.31 -1.00
C LEU A 157 -6.25 -9.60 -0.12
N PHE A 158 -6.70 -8.61 0.66
CA PHE A 158 -7.94 -8.69 1.41
C PHE A 158 -9.15 -8.99 0.51
N GLY A 159 -9.26 -8.33 -0.65
CA GLY A 159 -10.30 -8.62 -1.64
C GLY A 159 -10.27 -10.07 -2.16
N VAL A 160 -9.08 -10.61 -2.42
CA VAL A 160 -8.92 -12.02 -2.86
C VAL A 160 -9.35 -12.99 -1.76
N PHE A 161 -9.05 -12.71 -0.48
CA PHE A 161 -9.53 -13.53 0.64
C PHE A 161 -11.06 -13.51 0.78
N LEU A 162 -11.72 -12.38 0.53
CA LEU A 162 -13.18 -12.31 0.51
C LEU A 162 -13.78 -13.19 -0.60
N SER A 163 -13.11 -13.29 -1.75
CA SER A 163 -13.52 -14.18 -2.84
C SER A 163 -13.55 -15.66 -2.39
N MET A 164 -12.58 -16.11 -1.60
CA MET A 164 -12.58 -17.47 -1.04
C MET A 164 -13.79 -17.73 -0.15
N TRP A 165 -14.16 -16.77 0.70
CA TRP A 165 -15.35 -16.89 1.53
C TRP A 165 -16.62 -16.97 0.69
N ASN A 166 -16.67 -16.22 -0.41
CA ASN A 166 -17.78 -16.22 -1.35
C ASN A 166 -17.95 -17.60 -2.04
N HIS A 167 -16.88 -18.17 -2.59
CA HIS A 167 -16.94 -19.50 -3.21
C HIS A 167 -17.29 -20.62 -2.23
N ARG A 168 -16.82 -20.50 -0.98
CA ARG A 168 -17.18 -21.43 0.10
C ARG A 168 -18.66 -21.32 0.47
N PHE A 169 -19.20 -20.11 0.56
CA PHE A 169 -20.62 -19.89 0.86
C PHE A 169 -21.54 -20.43 -0.25
N PHE A 170 -21.18 -20.21 -1.52
CA PHE A 170 -21.96 -20.69 -2.67
C PHE A 170 -21.69 -22.14 -3.07
N ASN A 171 -20.89 -22.88 -2.29
CA ASN A 171 -20.53 -24.28 -2.54
C ASN A 171 -20.01 -24.54 -3.97
N ARG A 172 -19.12 -23.68 -4.47
CA ARG A 172 -18.45 -23.84 -5.77
C ARG A 172 -16.97 -24.13 -5.59
N PRO A 173 -16.59 -25.36 -5.18
CA PRO A 173 -15.19 -25.69 -4.91
C PRO A 173 -14.31 -25.60 -6.16
N MET A 174 -14.88 -25.79 -7.34
CA MET A 174 -14.16 -25.69 -8.62
C MET A 174 -13.55 -24.31 -8.84
N ASP A 175 -14.29 -23.25 -8.52
CA ASP A 175 -13.83 -21.87 -8.68
C ASP A 175 -12.68 -21.56 -7.69
N ILE A 176 -12.62 -22.23 -6.52
CA ILE A 176 -11.52 -22.07 -5.57
C ILE A 176 -10.19 -22.54 -6.18
N TYR A 177 -10.18 -23.72 -6.81
CA TYR A 177 -8.96 -24.28 -7.41
C TYR A 177 -8.57 -23.60 -8.73
N CYS A 178 -9.54 -23.10 -9.49
CA CYS A 178 -9.29 -22.54 -10.82
C CYS A 178 -9.03 -21.02 -10.82
N GLU A 179 -9.57 -20.29 -9.84
CA GLU A 179 -9.52 -18.83 -9.79
C GLU A 179 -8.78 -18.35 -8.53
N PHE A 180 -9.24 -18.73 -7.33
CA PHE A 180 -8.67 -18.22 -6.08
C PHE A 180 -7.20 -18.62 -5.86
N ILE A 181 -6.86 -19.91 -5.99
CA ILE A 181 -5.48 -20.40 -5.76
C ILE A 181 -4.47 -19.72 -6.70
N PRO A 182 -4.63 -19.76 -8.03
CA PRO A 182 -3.66 -19.13 -8.92
C PRO A 182 -3.63 -17.60 -8.78
N GLN A 183 -4.77 -16.95 -8.48
CA GLN A 183 -4.80 -15.51 -8.20
C GLN A 183 -4.01 -15.16 -6.93
N LEU A 184 -4.17 -15.93 -5.85
CA LEU A 184 -3.42 -15.75 -4.61
C LEU A 184 -1.93 -16.00 -4.81
N LEU A 185 -1.56 -17.09 -5.49
CA LEU A 185 -0.15 -17.43 -5.79
C LEU A 185 0.52 -16.33 -6.62
N PHE A 186 -0.14 -15.86 -7.68
CA PHE A 186 0.35 -14.78 -8.52
C PHE A 186 0.57 -13.48 -7.72
N MET A 187 -0.40 -13.08 -6.90
CA MET A 187 -0.31 -11.87 -6.08
C MET A 187 0.80 -11.98 -5.02
N CYS A 188 0.95 -13.14 -4.37
CA CYS A 188 2.00 -13.36 -3.37
C CYS A 188 3.40 -13.38 -3.99
N CYS A 189 3.58 -14.04 -5.14
CA CYS A 189 4.89 -14.19 -5.77
C CYS A 189 5.46 -12.86 -6.31
N LEU A 190 4.62 -11.98 -6.85
CA LEU A 190 5.08 -10.71 -7.42
C LEU A 190 4.93 -9.53 -6.45
N PHE A 191 3.70 -9.26 -6.02
CA PHE A 191 3.39 -8.02 -5.31
C PHE A 191 3.70 -8.09 -3.82
N LEU A 192 3.46 -9.23 -3.17
CA LEU A 192 3.86 -9.38 -1.77
C LEU A 192 5.39 -9.45 -1.63
N TYR A 193 6.08 -10.10 -2.58
CA TYR A 193 7.54 -10.06 -2.66
C TYR A 193 8.07 -8.62 -2.81
N LEU A 194 7.47 -7.80 -3.67
CA LEU A 194 7.82 -6.37 -3.80
C LEU A 194 7.68 -5.63 -2.44
N VAL A 195 6.60 -5.87 -1.71
CA VAL A 195 6.39 -5.29 -0.37
C VAL A 195 7.47 -5.78 0.61
N SER A 196 7.84 -7.06 0.58
CA SER A 196 8.94 -7.59 1.40
C SER A 196 10.28 -6.92 1.08
N LEU A 197 10.58 -6.63 -0.19
CA LEU A 197 11.79 -5.88 -0.57
C LEU A 197 11.81 -4.44 -0.02
N VAL A 198 10.64 -3.78 0.08
CA VAL A 198 10.54 -2.45 0.69
C VAL A 198 10.92 -2.51 2.17
N PHE A 199 10.38 -3.47 2.92
CA PHE A 199 10.71 -3.64 4.34
C PHE A 199 12.18 -4.02 4.54
N LEU A 200 12.72 -4.93 3.74
CA LEU A 200 14.12 -5.35 3.79
C LEU A 200 15.06 -4.17 3.47
N LYS A 201 14.70 -3.31 2.50
CA LYS A 201 15.45 -2.08 2.23
C LYS A 201 15.44 -1.13 3.44
N TRP A 202 14.29 -0.97 4.09
CA TRP A 202 14.16 -0.08 5.26
C TRP A 202 14.91 -0.57 6.50
N THR A 203 15.13 -1.87 6.66
CA THR A 203 15.80 -2.41 7.86
C THR A 203 17.30 -2.62 7.69
N TRP A 204 17.78 -2.96 6.49
CA TRP A 204 19.19 -3.35 6.29
C TRP A 204 20.08 -2.24 5.77
N TYR A 205 19.56 -1.29 5.00
CA TYR A 205 20.36 -0.20 4.44
C TYR A 205 20.23 1.03 5.33
N GLY A 206 21.36 1.48 5.88
CA GLY A 206 21.41 2.61 6.80
C GLY A 206 22.77 3.31 6.75
N ALA A 207 22.80 4.56 7.19
CA ALA A 207 24.03 5.32 7.31
C ALA A 207 24.78 4.97 8.61
N GLY A 208 26.11 4.93 8.57
CA GLY A 208 26.95 4.65 9.75
C GLY A 208 27.16 3.17 10.07
N GLY A 209 26.78 2.26 9.16
CA GLY A 209 27.03 0.81 9.24
C GLY A 209 28.22 0.34 8.39
N ASN A 210 28.28 -0.97 8.11
CA ASN A 210 29.29 -1.55 7.23
C ASN A 210 29.25 -0.90 5.82
N PRO A 211 30.41 -0.67 5.17
CA PRO A 211 30.48 -0.01 3.86
C PRO A 211 29.67 -0.75 2.77
N THR A 212 29.53 -2.06 2.90
CA THR A 212 28.76 -2.94 2.01
C THR A 212 27.24 -2.71 2.05
N VAL A 213 26.70 -2.13 3.13
CA VAL A 213 25.26 -1.81 3.30
C VAL A 213 25.02 -0.30 3.41
N SER A 214 25.98 0.48 2.90
CA SER A 214 25.89 1.93 2.87
C SER A 214 24.73 2.42 1.98
N PRO A 215 24.25 3.67 2.15
CA PRO A 215 23.23 4.25 1.28
C PRO A 215 23.62 4.26 -0.20
N SER A 216 24.92 4.30 -0.52
CA SER A 216 25.45 4.22 -1.88
C SER A 216 25.21 2.85 -2.53
N CYS A 217 25.28 1.77 -1.74
CA CYS A 217 25.06 0.41 -2.23
C CYS A 217 23.57 0.04 -2.32
N ALA A 218 22.65 0.93 -1.94
CA ALA A 218 21.23 0.59 -1.81
C ALA A 218 20.50 0.56 -3.17
N PRO A 219 20.08 -0.62 -3.68
CA PRO A 219 19.53 -0.73 -5.02
C PRO A 219 18.15 -0.09 -5.14
N SER A 220 17.79 0.36 -6.36
CA SER A 220 16.45 0.85 -6.66
C SER A 220 15.46 -0.30 -6.75
N ILE A 221 14.47 -0.36 -5.85
CA ILE A 221 13.46 -1.43 -5.78
C ILE A 221 12.71 -1.58 -7.12
N LEU A 222 12.40 -0.47 -7.78
CA LEU A 222 11.73 -0.46 -9.08
C LEU A 222 12.59 -1.15 -10.14
N ASN A 223 13.89 -0.82 -10.21
CA ASN A 223 14.81 -1.46 -11.15
C ASN A 223 14.97 -2.95 -10.79
N THR A 224 15.05 -3.26 -9.49
CA THR A 224 15.16 -4.64 -9.01
C THR A 224 13.99 -5.50 -9.52
N PHE A 225 12.78 -4.95 -9.47
CA PHE A 225 11.56 -5.58 -9.94
C PHE A 225 11.47 -5.67 -11.48
N ILE A 226 11.87 -4.62 -12.20
CA ILE A 226 11.91 -4.63 -13.67
C ILE A 226 12.87 -5.70 -14.18
N TYR A 227 14.10 -5.77 -13.62
CA TYR A 227 15.09 -6.75 -14.05
C TYR A 227 14.71 -8.18 -13.65
N MET A 228 13.97 -8.37 -12.56
CA MET A 228 13.36 -9.65 -12.23
C MET A 228 12.40 -10.12 -13.34
N VAL A 229 11.51 -9.25 -13.82
CA VAL A 229 10.52 -9.60 -14.86
C VAL A 229 11.17 -9.75 -16.25
N LEU A 230 12.15 -8.89 -16.57
CA LEU A 230 12.89 -8.93 -17.85
C LEU A 230 14.02 -9.98 -17.88
N VAL A 231 14.26 -10.70 -16.78
CA VAL A 231 15.34 -11.68 -16.64
C VAL A 231 16.70 -11.09 -17.04
N LYS A 232 16.98 -9.86 -16.60
CA LYS A 232 18.26 -9.17 -16.82
C LYS A 232 19.19 -9.38 -15.63
N PRO A 233 20.51 -9.51 -15.85
CA PRO A 233 21.47 -9.40 -14.76
C PRO A 233 21.40 -8.00 -14.14
N TYR A 234 21.69 -7.89 -12.85
CA TYR A 234 21.75 -6.59 -12.19
C TYR A 234 23.13 -5.98 -12.42
N GLU A 235 23.18 -4.65 -12.50
CA GLU A 235 24.45 -3.93 -12.61
C GLU A 235 25.06 -3.76 -11.22
N GLU A 236 26.36 -3.97 -11.10
CA GLU A 236 27.10 -3.77 -9.85
C GLU A 236 27.12 -2.27 -9.50
N PRO A 237 26.59 -1.85 -8.33
CA PRO A 237 26.50 -0.43 -8.00
C PRO A 237 27.85 0.20 -7.58
N GLY A 238 28.92 -0.60 -7.42
CA GLY A 238 30.27 -0.12 -7.12
C GLY A 238 31.21 -1.25 -6.66
N PRO A 239 32.53 -0.97 -6.51
CA PRO A 239 33.57 -1.98 -6.27
C PRO A 239 33.45 -2.72 -4.93
N GLU A 240 32.69 -2.19 -3.96
CA GLU A 240 32.50 -2.80 -2.62
C GLU A 240 31.04 -3.21 -2.36
N CYS A 241 30.15 -3.09 -3.36
CA CYS A 241 28.73 -3.35 -3.19
C CYS A 241 28.32 -4.68 -3.83
N SER A 242 27.46 -5.45 -3.16
CA SER A 242 26.90 -6.66 -3.74
C SER A 242 25.78 -6.34 -4.74
N GLU A 243 25.75 -7.09 -5.85
CA GLU A 243 24.69 -7.03 -6.87
C GLU A 243 23.28 -7.31 -6.28
N TYR A 244 23.21 -8.20 -5.28
CA TYR A 244 21.98 -8.65 -4.64
C TYR A 244 21.82 -8.10 -3.22
N MET A 245 20.57 -7.94 -2.78
CA MET A 245 20.22 -7.47 -1.43
C MET A 245 20.39 -8.57 -0.37
N PHE A 246 20.15 -9.83 -0.72
CA PHE A 246 20.36 -10.99 0.15
C PHE A 246 20.90 -12.19 -0.63
N ALA A 247 21.55 -13.11 0.09
CA ALA A 247 22.00 -14.38 -0.46
C ALA A 247 20.80 -15.21 -0.98
N GLY A 248 20.90 -15.69 -2.24
CA GLY A 248 19.85 -16.48 -2.86
C GLY A 248 18.70 -15.69 -3.51
N GLN A 249 18.79 -14.36 -3.56
CA GLN A 249 17.79 -13.50 -4.22
C GLN A 249 17.50 -13.94 -5.66
N PHE A 250 18.53 -14.23 -6.45
CA PHE A 250 18.40 -14.67 -7.83
C PHE A 250 17.55 -15.94 -7.99
N THR A 251 17.84 -16.97 -7.19
CA THR A 251 17.12 -18.25 -7.22
C THR A 251 15.66 -18.06 -6.82
N LEU A 252 15.41 -17.29 -5.76
CA LEU A 252 14.07 -17.00 -5.26
C LEU A 252 13.23 -16.23 -6.28
N GLN A 253 13.80 -15.19 -6.90
CA GLN A 253 13.12 -14.38 -7.92
C GLN A 253 12.76 -15.19 -9.16
N ARG A 254 13.69 -16.03 -9.65
CA ARG A 254 13.40 -16.94 -10.77
C ARG A 254 12.30 -17.92 -10.43
N PHE A 255 12.33 -18.49 -9.23
CA PHE A 255 11.27 -19.39 -8.76
C PHE A 255 9.90 -18.69 -8.74
N PHE A 256 9.80 -17.50 -8.16
CA PHE A 256 8.57 -16.72 -8.13
C PHE A 256 8.06 -16.33 -9.52
N LEU A 257 8.96 -15.97 -10.45
CA LEU A 257 8.58 -15.64 -11.82
C LEU A 257 8.01 -16.87 -12.56
N ILE A 258 8.65 -18.03 -12.44
CA ILE A 258 8.18 -19.28 -13.06
C ILE A 258 6.79 -19.65 -12.53
N VAL A 259 6.59 -19.60 -11.20
CA VAL A 259 5.29 -19.87 -10.59
C VAL A 259 4.23 -18.88 -11.09
N ALA A 260 4.55 -17.58 -11.13
CA ALA A 260 3.64 -16.56 -11.64
C ALA A 260 3.26 -16.78 -13.11
N LEU A 261 4.23 -17.15 -13.96
CA LEU A 261 3.99 -17.45 -15.37
C LEU A 261 3.12 -18.69 -15.57
N LEU A 262 3.25 -19.73 -14.74
CA LEU A 262 2.40 -20.92 -14.76
C LEU A 262 0.97 -20.63 -14.29
N CYS A 263 0.78 -19.64 -13.41
CA CYS A 263 -0.56 -19.25 -12.93
C CYS A 263 -1.41 -18.60 -14.05
N VAL A 264 -0.80 -17.92 -15.02
CA VAL A 264 -1.52 -17.26 -16.13
C VAL A 264 -2.32 -18.26 -17.00
N PRO A 265 -1.70 -19.29 -17.60
CA PRO A 265 -2.45 -20.29 -18.36
C PRO A 265 -3.36 -21.13 -17.47
N TRP A 266 -3.03 -21.32 -16.19
CA TRP A 266 -3.92 -21.98 -15.23
C TRP A 266 -5.25 -21.22 -15.14
N MET A 267 -5.24 -19.92 -14.84
CA MET A 267 -6.46 -19.12 -14.72
C MET A 267 -7.25 -19.08 -16.03
N LEU A 268 -6.56 -18.93 -17.17
CA LEU A 268 -7.20 -18.78 -18.46
C LEU A 268 -7.85 -20.08 -18.98
N CYS A 269 -7.15 -21.21 -18.86
CA CYS A 269 -7.57 -22.47 -19.48
C CYS A 269 -8.33 -23.39 -18.52
N ALA A 270 -8.08 -23.36 -17.21
CA ALA A 270 -8.68 -24.33 -16.28
C ALA A 270 -10.21 -24.25 -16.30
N ARG A 271 -10.77 -23.05 -16.18
CA ARG A 271 -12.22 -22.84 -16.13
C ARG A 271 -12.96 -23.27 -17.40
N PRO A 272 -12.60 -22.82 -18.62
CA PRO A 272 -13.31 -23.23 -19.84
C PRO A 272 -13.13 -24.72 -20.13
N LEU A 273 -11.96 -25.30 -19.88
CA LEU A 273 -11.73 -26.74 -20.09
C LEU A 273 -12.58 -27.60 -19.15
N LEU A 274 -12.69 -27.21 -17.87
CA LEU A 274 -13.52 -27.93 -16.91
C LEU A 274 -15.01 -27.83 -17.24
N LEU A 275 -15.49 -26.64 -17.63
CA LEU A 275 -16.87 -26.46 -18.08
C LEU A 275 -17.18 -27.27 -19.35
N HIS A 276 -16.25 -27.31 -20.31
CA HIS A 276 -16.39 -28.11 -21.52
C HIS A 276 -16.45 -29.62 -21.21
N CYS A 277 -15.57 -30.11 -20.33
CA CYS A 277 -15.58 -31.50 -19.86
C CYS A 277 -16.89 -31.86 -19.17
N MET A 278 -17.39 -31.00 -18.27
CA MET A 278 -18.67 -31.20 -17.60
C MET A 278 -19.85 -31.20 -18.58
N HIS A 279 -19.83 -30.31 -19.59
CA HIS A 279 -20.86 -30.28 -20.63
C HIS A 279 -20.86 -31.59 -21.42
N LYS A 280 -19.71 -32.03 -21.93
CA LYS A 280 -19.57 -33.28 -22.69
C LYS A 280 -20.02 -34.52 -21.89
N GLN A 281 -19.74 -34.57 -20.59
CA GLN A 281 -20.23 -35.64 -19.72
C GLN A 281 -21.75 -35.60 -19.52
N ARG A 282 -22.36 -34.42 -19.41
CA ARG A 282 -23.82 -34.27 -19.34
C ARG A 282 -24.47 -34.72 -20.65
N THR A 283 -23.96 -34.30 -21.81
CA THR A 283 -24.51 -34.72 -23.11
C THR A 283 -24.45 -36.25 -23.28
N LYS A 284 -23.34 -36.88 -22.90
CA LYS A 284 -23.21 -38.35 -22.92
C LYS A 284 -24.22 -39.06 -22.02
N LYS A 285 -24.47 -38.56 -20.80
CA LYS A 285 -25.47 -39.13 -19.89
C LYS A 285 -26.90 -38.98 -20.41
N THR A 286 -27.24 -37.84 -21.04
CA THR A 286 -28.55 -37.65 -21.65
C THR A 286 -28.79 -38.61 -22.82
N HIS A 287 -27.78 -38.83 -23.67
CA HIS A 287 -27.90 -39.81 -24.77
C HIS A 287 -28.06 -41.26 -24.27
N GLN A 288 -27.36 -41.65 -23.19
CA GLN A 288 -27.53 -42.99 -22.60
C GLN A 288 -28.90 -43.19 -21.93
N ASN A 289 -29.45 -42.15 -21.28
CA ASN A 289 -30.78 -42.26 -20.68
C ASN A 289 -31.90 -42.39 -21.72
N ASN A 290 -31.79 -41.69 -22.86
CA ASN A 290 -32.78 -41.83 -23.93
C ASN A 290 -32.72 -43.20 -24.60
N GLN A 291 -31.55 -43.84 -24.71
CA GLN A 291 -31.40 -45.20 -25.27
C GLN A 291 -31.93 -46.31 -24.35
N ASN A 292 -32.15 -46.04 -23.05
CA ASN A 292 -32.67 -47.01 -22.09
C ASN A 292 -34.19 -46.87 -21.86
N GLN A 293 -34.85 -45.91 -22.52
CA GLN A 293 -36.30 -45.69 -22.45
C GLN A 293 -37.06 -46.21 -23.67
N ASP A 294 -36.34 -46.65 -24.71
CA ASP A 294 -36.85 -47.40 -25.87
C ASP A 294 -36.62 -48.91 -25.67
#